data_AF-R7L1H9-F1
#
_entry.id   AF-R7L1H9-F1
#
_cell.length_a   1.000
_cell.length_b   1.000
_cell.length_c   1.000
_cell.angle_alpha   90.00
_cell.angle_beta   90.00
_cell.angle_gamma   90.00
#
_symmetry.space_group_name_H-M   'P 1'
#
loop_
_entity.id
_entity.type
_entity.pdbx_description
1 polymer ?
#
loop_
_entity_poly.entity_id
_entity_poly.type
_entity_poly.pdbx_seq_one_letter_code
_entity_poly.pdbx_strand_id
1 'polypeptide(L)'
;MKVCEICGSSINENDVYEMDGQLLCADCYYENTRECDCCGDRIWCDDDAGDDNISLCSHCRENHYTVCNDCGRLIHDDDACYFDDDDYAYCRSCYERRGRSHIHCYSYKPDPIFYGNSDLYMGVELELDRGGEIDSNAEKLLDIANADCTNLYIKRDGSLDEGMELVTHPMSLDYHCIEMPWEDICHEAVVMGYRSHKTSPFSA
;
A
#
# COMPACT_ATOMS: atom_id res chain seq x y z
N MET A 1 50.77 -16.88 -20.06
CA MET A 1 50.55 -16.12 -18.80
C MET A 1 49.48 -15.07 -19.07
N LYS A 2 48.30 -15.29 -18.51
CA LYS A 2 47.20 -14.32 -18.55
C LYS A 2 47.34 -13.37 -17.36
N VAL A 3 46.80 -12.17 -17.46
CA VAL A 3 46.87 -11.13 -16.41
C VAL A 3 45.45 -10.74 -16.07
N CYS A 4 45.14 -10.59 -14.79
CA CYS A 4 43.84 -10.13 -14.32
C CYS A 4 43.65 -8.66 -14.72
N GLU A 5 42.55 -8.37 -15.40
CA GLU A 5 42.26 -7.02 -15.90
C GLU A 5 41.83 -6.04 -14.79
N ILE A 6 41.47 -6.54 -13.60
CA ILE A 6 41.14 -5.71 -12.42
C ILE A 6 42.38 -5.43 -11.56
N CYS A 7 43.08 -6.46 -11.09
CA CYS A 7 44.17 -6.30 -10.11
C CYS A 7 45.59 -6.36 -10.72
N GLY A 8 45.72 -6.71 -12.01
CA GLY A 8 47.01 -6.81 -12.69
C GLY A 8 47.87 -8.02 -12.29
N SER A 9 47.37 -8.94 -11.46
CA SER A 9 48.10 -10.14 -11.05
C SER A 9 48.17 -11.18 -12.17
N SER A 10 49.27 -11.94 -12.23
CA SER A 10 49.41 -13.07 -13.17
C SER A 10 48.45 -14.20 -12.79
N ILE A 11 47.67 -14.69 -13.76
CA ILE A 11 46.72 -15.79 -13.56
C ILE A 11 47.31 -17.10 -14.07
N ASN A 12 47.10 -18.17 -13.32
CA ASN A 12 47.36 -19.53 -13.77
C ASN A 12 46.37 -19.91 -14.90
N GLU A 13 46.83 -20.60 -15.94
CA GLU A 13 46.00 -20.93 -17.10
C GLU A 13 44.77 -21.78 -16.76
N ASN A 14 44.82 -22.52 -15.65
CA ASN A 14 43.71 -23.36 -15.17
C ASN A 14 42.69 -22.61 -14.28
N ASP A 15 42.96 -21.35 -13.90
CA ASP A 15 42.20 -20.59 -12.89
C ASP A 15 41.80 -19.20 -13.42
N VAL A 16 41.43 -19.17 -14.70
CA VAL A 16 41.00 -17.96 -15.41
C VAL A 16 39.50 -17.98 -15.54
N TYR A 17 38.87 -16.91 -15.05
CA TYR A 17 37.46 -16.65 -15.21
C TYR A 17 37.28 -15.56 -16.27
N GLU A 18 36.25 -15.71 -17.10
CA GLU A 18 35.90 -14.71 -18.12
C GLU A 18 34.54 -14.10 -17.76
N MET A 19 34.47 -12.77 -17.81
CA MET A 19 33.25 -11.99 -17.58
C MET A 19 33.20 -10.85 -18.58
N ASP A 20 32.18 -10.81 -19.44
CA ASP A 20 32.01 -9.81 -20.53
C ASP A 20 33.28 -9.55 -21.36
N GLY A 21 34.03 -10.62 -21.63
CA GLY A 21 35.29 -10.56 -22.38
C GLY A 21 36.51 -10.10 -21.59
N GLN A 22 36.39 -9.86 -20.28
CA GLN A 22 37.51 -9.57 -19.38
C GLN A 22 38.01 -10.84 -18.68
N LEU A 23 39.33 -10.99 -18.59
CA LEU A 23 39.99 -12.08 -17.89
C LEU A 23 40.27 -11.71 -16.43
N LEU A 24 39.71 -12.48 -15.50
CA LEU A 24 39.81 -12.24 -14.06
C LEU A 24 40.48 -13.41 -13.35
N CYS A 25 41.21 -13.11 -12.27
CA CYS A 25 41.58 -14.12 -11.28
C CYS A 25 40.36 -14.48 -10.41
N ALA A 26 40.42 -15.62 -9.72
CA ALA A 26 39.33 -16.09 -8.85
C ALA A 26 38.87 -15.03 -7.83
N ASP A 27 39.82 -14.39 -7.12
CA ASP A 27 39.51 -13.37 -6.12
C ASP A 27 38.69 -12.22 -6.73
N CYS A 28 39.18 -11.63 -7.83
CA CYS A 28 38.48 -10.54 -8.49
C CYS A 28 37.12 -10.98 -9.06
N TYR A 29 37.01 -12.20 -9.59
CA TYR A 29 35.74 -12.73 -10.08
C TYR A 29 34.71 -12.81 -8.95
N TYR A 30 35.04 -13.44 -7.83
CA TYR A 30 34.08 -13.62 -6.73
C TYR A 30 33.81 -12.34 -5.92
N GLU A 31 34.76 -11.41 -5.82
CA GLU A 31 34.57 -10.14 -5.10
C GLU A 31 33.78 -9.10 -5.90
N ASN A 32 33.92 -9.08 -7.23
CA ASN A 32 33.33 -8.03 -8.08
C ASN A 32 32.10 -8.51 -8.86
N THR A 33 31.75 -9.80 -8.78
CA THR A 33 30.55 -10.35 -9.41
C THR A 33 29.74 -11.17 -8.43
N ARG A 34 28.44 -11.29 -8.69
CA ARG A 34 27.49 -12.09 -7.90
C ARG A 34 26.52 -12.81 -8.83
N GLU A 35 25.82 -13.82 -8.31
CA GLU A 35 24.80 -14.52 -9.08
C GLU A 35 23.45 -13.84 -8.86
N CYS A 36 22.66 -13.73 -9.92
CA CYS A 36 21.26 -13.34 -9.84
C CYS A 36 20.47 -14.45 -9.15
N ASP A 37 19.79 -14.14 -8.06
CA ASP A 37 19.00 -15.11 -7.29
C ASP A 37 17.78 -15.64 -8.07
N CYS A 38 17.38 -14.95 -9.14
CA CYS A 38 16.25 -15.34 -9.98
C CYS A 38 16.64 -16.30 -11.12
N CYS A 39 17.65 -15.93 -11.95
CA CYS A 39 18.03 -16.73 -13.12
C CYS A 39 19.34 -17.51 -12.96
N GLY A 40 20.16 -17.22 -11.95
CA GLY A 40 21.49 -17.80 -11.74
C GLY A 40 22.60 -17.18 -12.60
N ASP A 41 22.30 -16.21 -13.47
CA ASP A 41 23.32 -15.55 -14.26
C ASP A 41 24.27 -14.76 -13.35
N ARG A 42 25.57 -14.82 -13.66
CA ARG A 42 26.56 -14.00 -12.96
C ARG A 42 26.55 -12.59 -13.55
N ILE A 43 26.53 -11.59 -12.68
CA ILE A 43 26.49 -10.16 -13.01
C ILE A 43 27.57 -9.40 -12.24
N TRP A 44 27.98 -8.24 -12.74
CA TRP A 44 28.82 -7.33 -11.96
C TRP A 44 28.06 -6.83 -10.73
N CYS A 45 28.78 -6.67 -9.62
CA CYS A 45 28.19 -6.12 -8.40
C CYS A 45 27.61 -4.71 -8.62
N ASP A 46 28.19 -3.93 -9.53
CA ASP A 46 27.71 -2.59 -9.89
C ASP A 46 26.44 -2.62 -10.76
N ASP A 47 26.15 -3.77 -11.39
CA ASP A 47 24.96 -3.99 -12.21
C ASP A 47 23.83 -4.70 -11.43
N ASP A 48 24.02 -4.91 -10.11
CA ASP A 48 22.99 -5.49 -9.26
C ASP A 48 21.78 -4.54 -9.15
N ALA A 49 20.67 -4.97 -9.75
CA ALA A 49 19.40 -4.28 -9.75
C ALA A 49 18.47 -4.78 -8.64
N GLY A 50 18.99 -5.50 -7.64
CA GLY A 50 18.27 -6.02 -6.50
C GLY A 50 18.08 -5.03 -5.34
N ASP A 51 18.05 -5.55 -4.12
CA ASP A 51 18.09 -4.79 -2.87
C ASP A 51 19.03 -5.47 -1.85
N ASP A 52 19.05 -4.99 -0.60
CA ASP A 52 19.94 -5.52 0.46
C ASP A 52 19.76 -7.04 0.74
N ASN A 53 18.67 -7.66 0.29
CA ASN A 53 18.32 -9.05 0.58
C ASN A 53 18.37 -9.98 -0.63
N ILE A 54 18.32 -9.43 -1.85
CA ILE A 54 18.25 -10.21 -3.08
C ILE A 54 19.08 -9.54 -4.16
N SER A 55 19.88 -10.31 -4.88
CA SER A 55 20.67 -9.83 -6.01
C SER A 55 19.99 -10.21 -7.32
N LEU A 56 19.81 -9.24 -8.21
CA LEU A 56 19.07 -9.43 -9.45
C LEU A 56 19.79 -8.78 -10.63
N CYS A 57 19.76 -9.45 -11.77
CA CYS A 57 20.08 -8.78 -13.02
C CYS A 57 18.95 -7.82 -13.41
N SER A 58 19.26 -6.81 -14.22
CA SER A 58 18.28 -5.82 -14.71
C SER A 58 17.07 -6.48 -15.39
N HIS A 59 17.31 -7.52 -16.19
CA HIS A 59 16.25 -8.25 -16.87
C HIS A 59 15.26 -8.88 -15.88
N CYS A 60 15.74 -9.61 -14.87
CA CYS A 60 14.87 -10.22 -13.86
C CYS A 60 14.15 -9.16 -13.03
N ARG A 61 14.84 -8.09 -12.63
CA ARG A 61 14.24 -6.96 -11.89
C ARG A 61 13.04 -6.35 -12.63
N GLU A 62 13.13 -6.20 -13.95
CA GLU A 62 12.06 -5.58 -14.76
C GLU A 62 10.92 -6.53 -15.11
N ASN A 63 11.18 -7.84 -15.23
CA ASN A 63 10.21 -8.80 -15.78
C ASN A 63 9.56 -9.73 -14.76
N HIS A 64 10.10 -9.81 -13.54
CA HIS A 64 9.64 -10.74 -12.52
C HIS A 64 9.45 -10.11 -11.14
N TYR A 65 9.73 -8.81 -11.01
CA TYR A 65 9.66 -8.12 -9.73
C TYR A 65 8.96 -6.77 -9.87
N THR A 66 8.23 -6.43 -8.82
CA THR A 66 7.60 -5.13 -8.62
C THR A 66 7.93 -4.61 -7.22
N VAL A 67 7.49 -3.40 -6.92
CA VAL A 67 7.78 -2.73 -5.64
C VAL A 67 6.49 -2.56 -4.87
N CYS A 68 6.52 -2.94 -3.58
CA CYS A 68 5.40 -2.69 -2.70
C CYS A 68 5.16 -1.19 -2.56
N ASN A 69 3.95 -0.74 -2.92
CA ASN A 69 3.58 0.67 -2.90
C ASN A 69 3.63 1.31 -1.50
N ASP A 70 3.49 0.51 -0.43
CA ASP A 70 3.51 1.02 0.94
C ASP A 70 4.91 1.13 1.54
N CYS A 71 5.73 0.10 1.40
CA CYS A 71 7.02 0.02 2.11
C CYS A 71 8.25 0.07 1.20
N GLY A 72 8.06 0.13 -0.12
CA GLY A 72 9.16 0.16 -1.09
C GLY A 72 9.92 -1.16 -1.23
N ARG A 73 9.48 -2.23 -0.56
CA ARG A 73 10.12 -3.55 -0.62
C ARG A 73 9.98 -4.14 -2.03
N LEU A 74 11.06 -4.72 -2.54
CA LEU A 74 11.03 -5.50 -3.76
C LEU A 74 10.30 -6.84 -3.53
N ILE A 75 9.38 -7.18 -4.43
CA ILE A 75 8.50 -8.35 -4.35
C ILE A 75 8.49 -9.06 -5.71
N HIS A 76 8.61 -10.39 -5.69
CA HIS A 76 8.40 -11.18 -6.89
C HIS A 76 6.94 -11.07 -7.32
N ASP A 77 6.67 -11.04 -8.63
CA ASP A 77 5.32 -10.79 -9.15
C ASP A 77 4.31 -11.86 -8.67
N ASP A 78 4.75 -13.11 -8.54
CA ASP A 78 3.92 -14.21 -7.99
C ASP A 78 3.56 -14.04 -6.50
N ASP A 79 4.33 -13.25 -5.75
CA ASP A 79 4.09 -12.96 -4.33
C ASP A 79 3.39 -11.59 -4.12
N ALA A 80 3.21 -10.82 -5.20
CA ALA A 80 2.55 -9.53 -5.15
C ALA A 80 1.04 -9.70 -4.94
N CYS A 81 0.51 -8.98 -3.96
CA CYS A 81 -0.91 -8.95 -3.65
C CYS A 81 -1.52 -7.65 -4.19
N TYR A 82 -2.73 -7.73 -4.76
CA TYR A 82 -3.45 -6.61 -5.37
C TYR A 82 -4.86 -6.53 -4.78
N PHE A 83 -5.36 -5.31 -4.59
CA PHE A 83 -6.77 -5.08 -4.27
C PHE A 83 -7.56 -4.97 -5.57
N ASP A 84 -8.80 -5.46 -5.60
CA ASP A 84 -9.61 -5.50 -6.83
C ASP A 84 -9.83 -4.09 -7.46
N ASP A 85 -9.69 -3.04 -6.66
CA ASP A 85 -9.91 -1.65 -7.05
C ASP A 85 -8.62 -0.82 -7.24
N ASP A 86 -7.45 -1.44 -7.29
CA ASP A 86 -6.15 -0.76 -7.34
C ASP A 86 -5.10 -1.51 -8.20
N ASP A 87 -4.38 -0.77 -9.05
CA ASP A 87 -3.28 -1.29 -9.89
C ASP A 87 -1.93 -1.36 -9.12
N TYR A 88 -1.91 -0.98 -7.84
CA TYR A 88 -0.71 -1.03 -7.02
C TYR A 88 -0.43 -2.42 -6.43
N ALA A 89 0.84 -2.83 -6.48
CA ALA A 89 1.31 -4.06 -5.88
C ALA A 89 1.65 -3.87 -4.38
N TYR A 90 1.29 -4.86 -3.57
CA TYR A 90 1.57 -4.90 -2.14
C TYR A 90 2.28 -6.18 -1.74
N CYS A 91 3.26 -6.10 -0.83
CA CYS A 91 3.72 -7.29 -0.14
C CYS A 91 2.60 -7.81 0.78
N ARG A 92 2.61 -9.11 1.06
CA ARG A 92 1.60 -9.78 1.88
C ARG A 92 1.29 -9.07 3.20
N SER A 93 2.29 -8.59 3.93
CA SER A 93 2.07 -7.91 5.21
C SER A 93 1.37 -6.56 5.06
N CYS A 94 1.69 -5.79 4.02
CA CYS A 94 1.01 -4.52 3.74
C CYS A 94 -0.39 -4.76 3.20
N TYR A 95 -0.58 -5.78 2.37
CA TYR A 95 -1.89 -6.21 1.90
C TYR A 95 -2.80 -6.64 3.05
N GLU A 96 -2.35 -7.56 3.93
CA GLU A 96 -3.13 -8.00 5.08
C GLU A 96 -3.44 -6.85 6.05
N ARG A 97 -2.47 -5.94 6.26
CA ARG A 97 -2.70 -4.73 7.09
C ARG A 97 -3.77 -3.83 6.48
N ARG A 98 -3.74 -3.59 5.17
CA ARG A 98 -4.74 -2.80 4.45
C ARG A 98 -6.11 -3.49 4.38
N GLY A 99 -6.16 -4.82 4.21
CA GLY A 99 -7.40 -5.58 4.23
C GLY A 99 -8.08 -5.62 5.61
N ARG A 100 -7.35 -5.24 6.67
CA ARG A 100 -7.88 -5.01 8.03
C ARG A 100 -8.13 -3.53 8.34
N SER A 101 -7.88 -2.64 7.37
CA SER A 101 -8.12 -1.21 7.55
C SER A 101 -9.62 -0.95 7.60
N HIS A 102 -10.01 -0.17 8.60
CA HIS A 102 -11.36 0.39 8.73
C HIS A 102 -11.59 1.55 7.76
N ILE A 103 -10.51 2.14 7.24
CA ILE A 103 -10.54 3.18 6.21
C ILE A 103 -10.22 2.55 4.86
N HIS A 104 -11.23 2.43 4.01
CA HIS A 104 -11.11 1.86 2.65
C HIS A 104 -10.54 2.87 1.63
N CYS A 105 -10.16 2.39 0.44
CA CYS A 105 -9.76 3.27 -0.66
C CYS A 105 -10.96 4.11 -1.17
N TYR A 106 -10.67 5.19 -1.91
CA TYR A 106 -11.71 6.11 -2.41
C TYR A 106 -12.73 5.43 -3.35
N SER A 107 -12.32 4.36 -4.04
CA SER A 107 -13.14 3.59 -4.98
C SER A 107 -14.01 2.55 -4.30
N TYR A 108 -13.79 2.26 -3.02
CA TYR A 108 -14.50 1.23 -2.30
C TYR A 108 -16.00 1.51 -2.25
N LYS A 109 -16.77 0.55 -2.77
CA LYS A 109 -18.23 0.64 -2.85
C LYS A 109 -18.85 -0.75 -2.68
N PRO A 110 -19.28 -1.10 -1.45
CA PRO A 110 -19.92 -2.39 -1.20
C PRO A 110 -21.32 -2.46 -1.83
N ASP A 111 -21.86 -3.67 -1.95
CA ASP A 111 -23.25 -3.87 -2.34
C ASP A 111 -24.20 -3.13 -1.38
N PRO A 112 -25.19 -2.36 -1.88
CA PRO A 112 -26.02 -1.52 -1.03
C PRO A 112 -27.00 -2.35 -0.20
N ILE A 113 -27.02 -2.10 1.11
CA ILE A 113 -28.04 -2.58 2.04
C ILE A 113 -29.07 -1.45 2.22
N PHE A 114 -30.37 -1.76 2.15
CA PHE A 114 -31.43 -0.73 2.25
C PHE A 114 -32.10 -0.77 3.61
N TYR A 115 -32.07 0.34 4.35
CA TYR A 115 -32.59 0.43 5.73
C TYR A 115 -33.86 1.27 5.85
N GLY A 116 -34.81 0.78 6.65
CA GLY A 116 -36.13 1.38 6.85
C GLY A 116 -37.17 0.93 5.82
N ASN A 117 -38.31 1.61 5.77
CA ASN A 117 -39.43 1.28 4.89
C ASN A 117 -39.94 2.53 4.19
N SER A 118 -39.52 2.73 2.94
CA SER A 118 -39.84 3.91 2.13
C SER A 118 -39.77 3.57 0.64
N ASP A 119 -40.40 4.38 -0.19
CA ASP A 119 -40.22 4.35 -1.65
C ASP A 119 -38.93 5.09 -2.09
N LEU A 120 -38.34 5.88 -1.19
CA LEU A 120 -37.11 6.64 -1.40
C LEU A 120 -36.07 6.31 -0.32
N TYR A 121 -34.85 5.98 -0.77
CA TYR A 121 -33.68 5.77 0.07
C TYR A 121 -32.55 6.71 -0.35
N MET A 122 -31.84 7.24 0.64
CA MET A 122 -30.73 8.17 0.45
C MET A 122 -29.52 7.69 1.24
N GLY A 123 -28.34 7.70 0.61
CA GLY A 123 -27.06 7.59 1.31
C GLY A 123 -26.58 8.99 1.70
N VAL A 124 -25.84 9.09 2.81
CA VAL A 124 -25.19 10.31 3.26
C VAL A 124 -23.68 10.10 3.23
N GLU A 125 -22.97 11.07 2.67
CA GLU A 125 -21.52 11.19 2.75
C GLU A 125 -21.18 12.34 3.70
N LEU A 126 -20.39 12.06 4.74
CA LEU A 126 -19.96 13.03 5.75
C LEU A 126 -18.42 13.10 5.76
N GLU A 127 -17.91 14.26 5.38
CA GLU A 127 -16.47 14.55 5.29
C GLU A 127 -15.92 15.05 6.64
N LEU A 128 -14.98 14.30 7.22
CA LEU A 128 -14.26 14.64 8.45
C LEU A 128 -12.82 15.02 8.13
N ASP A 129 -12.38 16.20 8.59
CA ASP A 129 -11.12 16.84 8.21
C ASP A 129 -10.24 17.14 9.43
N ARG A 130 -8.94 17.38 9.23
CA ARG A 130 -7.93 17.79 10.25
C ARG A 130 -7.60 16.79 11.38
N GLY A 131 -8.20 15.61 11.40
CA GLY A 131 -7.99 14.60 12.45
C GLY A 131 -7.07 13.45 12.07
N GLY A 132 -6.58 13.43 10.83
CA GLY A 132 -5.75 12.36 10.27
C GLY A 132 -6.55 11.15 9.80
N GLU A 133 -5.94 10.35 8.93
CA GLU A 133 -6.41 9.01 8.55
C GLU A 133 -5.98 7.97 9.60
N ILE A 134 -6.56 8.07 10.80
CA ILE A 134 -6.20 7.21 11.94
C ILE A 134 -7.16 6.02 12.02
N ASP A 135 -6.65 4.82 11.74
CA ASP A 135 -7.46 3.59 11.69
C ASP A 135 -8.21 3.28 12.99
N SER A 136 -7.58 3.48 14.16
CA SER A 136 -8.24 3.27 15.46
C SER A 136 -9.36 4.28 15.74
N ASN A 137 -9.35 5.45 15.09
CA ASN A 137 -10.45 6.40 15.17
C ASN A 137 -11.60 5.96 14.27
N ALA A 138 -11.28 5.44 13.08
CA ALA A 138 -12.27 4.87 12.17
C ALA A 138 -12.97 3.65 12.78
N GLU A 139 -12.23 2.75 13.44
CA GLU A 139 -12.77 1.60 14.20
C GLU A 139 -13.83 2.06 15.21
N LYS A 140 -13.52 3.07 16.04
CA LYS A 140 -14.47 3.60 17.03
C LYS A 140 -15.74 4.18 16.41
N LEU A 141 -15.61 4.91 15.29
CA LEU A 141 -16.76 5.46 14.58
C LEU A 141 -17.63 4.36 13.99
N LEU A 142 -17.02 3.30 13.46
CA LEU A 142 -17.73 2.11 12.98
C LEU A 142 -18.40 1.35 14.11
N ASP A 143 -17.74 1.19 15.27
CA ASP A 143 -18.34 0.52 16.44
C ASP A 143 -19.61 1.25 16.91
N ILE A 144 -19.62 2.58 16.88
CA ILE A 144 -20.82 3.38 17.19
C ILE A 144 -21.87 3.23 16.10
N ALA A 145 -21.49 3.48 14.83
CA ALA A 145 -22.43 3.51 13.72
C ALA A 145 -23.07 2.13 13.45
N ASN A 146 -22.30 1.07 13.66
CA ASN A 146 -22.65 -0.29 13.26
C ASN A 146 -22.93 -1.24 14.43
N ALA A 147 -23.18 -0.72 15.63
CA ALA A 147 -23.41 -1.52 16.84
C ALA A 147 -24.48 -2.61 16.65
N ASP A 148 -25.59 -2.27 15.98
CA ASP A 148 -26.72 -3.18 15.76
C ASP A 148 -26.76 -3.77 14.34
N CYS A 149 -26.28 -3.01 13.33
CA CYS A 149 -26.27 -3.44 11.93
C CYS A 149 -25.28 -2.62 11.09
N THR A 150 -24.93 -3.09 9.90
CA THR A 150 -23.95 -2.44 9.01
C THR A 150 -24.51 -1.18 8.33
N ASN A 151 -24.59 -0.08 9.05
CA ASN A 151 -25.12 1.20 8.60
C ASN A 151 -24.14 1.99 7.71
N LEU A 152 -22.85 1.92 8.00
CA LEU A 152 -21.84 2.84 7.48
C LEU A 152 -20.51 2.15 7.21
N TYR A 153 -19.79 2.64 6.21
CA TYR A 153 -18.39 2.31 5.94
C TYR A 153 -17.58 3.59 5.76
N ILE A 154 -16.26 3.51 5.92
CA ILE A 154 -15.37 4.67 5.86
C ILE A 154 -14.42 4.50 4.68
N LYS A 155 -14.25 5.55 3.88
CA LYS A 155 -13.31 5.59 2.75
C LYS A 155 -12.40 6.81 2.83
N ARG A 156 -11.26 6.75 2.14
CA ARG A 156 -10.42 7.93 1.90
C ARG A 156 -11.08 8.81 0.86
N ASP A 157 -10.97 10.11 1.05
CA ASP A 157 -11.28 11.08 0.03
C ASP A 157 -10.03 11.94 -0.22
N GLY A 158 -9.55 11.91 -1.47
CA GLY A 158 -8.40 12.70 -1.90
C GLY A 158 -8.63 14.21 -1.89
N SER A 159 -9.85 14.66 -1.59
CA SER A 159 -10.20 16.07 -1.43
C SER A 159 -9.97 16.62 -0.01
N LEU A 160 -9.76 15.75 0.99
CA LEU A 160 -9.58 16.11 2.41
C LEU A 160 -8.12 16.39 2.78
N ASP A 161 -7.90 17.23 3.80
CA ASP A 161 -6.57 17.56 4.34
C ASP A 161 -6.36 16.77 5.64
N GLU A 162 -5.87 15.54 5.50
CA GLU A 162 -5.70 14.60 6.61
C GLU A 162 -7.06 14.27 7.29
N GLY A 163 -7.94 13.60 6.55
CA GLY A 163 -9.33 13.33 6.96
C GLY A 163 -9.86 11.98 6.48
N MET A 164 -11.13 11.67 6.79
CA MET A 164 -11.81 10.47 6.29
C MET A 164 -13.26 10.77 5.94
N GLU A 165 -13.83 9.99 5.02
CA GLU A 165 -15.21 10.14 4.56
C GLU A 165 -16.08 9.00 5.08
N LEU A 166 -17.13 9.36 5.81
CA LEU A 166 -18.12 8.45 6.36
C LEU A 166 -19.27 8.32 5.37
N VAL A 167 -19.53 7.09 4.90
CA VAL A 167 -20.56 6.84 3.88
C VAL A 167 -21.59 5.86 4.42
N THR A 168 -22.85 6.28 4.44
CA THR A 168 -23.94 5.37 4.83
C THR A 168 -24.38 4.49 3.66
N HIS A 169 -24.83 3.30 3.99
CA HIS A 169 -25.74 2.58 3.11
C HIS A 169 -27.05 3.38 2.89
N PRO A 170 -27.83 3.12 1.82
CA PRO A 170 -29.09 3.84 1.58
C PRO A 170 -30.14 3.60 2.67
N MET A 171 -30.72 4.67 3.19
CA MET A 171 -31.73 4.59 4.25
C MET A 171 -32.94 5.48 3.96
N SER A 172 -34.11 5.11 4.48
CA SER A 172 -35.26 6.02 4.53
C SER A 172 -34.97 7.25 5.40
N LEU A 173 -35.69 8.35 5.18
CA LEU A 173 -35.53 9.57 5.98
C LEU A 173 -35.79 9.32 7.48
N ASP A 174 -36.83 8.54 7.81
CA ASP A 174 -37.15 8.23 9.21
C ASP A 174 -36.02 7.45 9.88
N TYR A 175 -35.40 6.51 9.16
CA TYR A 175 -34.26 5.76 9.68
C TYR A 175 -33.07 6.68 9.97
N HIS A 176 -32.75 7.61 9.06
CA HIS A 176 -31.71 8.63 9.30
C HIS A 176 -31.99 9.50 10.52
N CYS A 177 -33.26 9.84 10.79
CA CYS A 177 -33.62 10.73 11.88
C CYS A 177 -33.77 10.04 13.24
N ILE A 178 -34.05 8.74 13.27
CA ILE A 178 -34.46 8.02 14.49
C ILE A 178 -33.45 6.94 14.88
N GLU A 179 -32.95 6.17 13.91
CA GLU A 179 -32.17 4.96 14.18
C GLU A 179 -30.67 5.19 13.97
N MET A 180 -30.28 6.01 12.99
CA MET A 180 -28.87 6.29 12.72
C MET A 180 -28.27 7.16 13.86
N PRO A 181 -27.20 6.72 14.55
CA PRO A 181 -26.67 7.40 15.74
C PRO A 181 -25.78 8.61 15.38
N TRP A 182 -26.30 9.54 14.57
CA TRP A 182 -25.55 10.70 14.09
C TRP A 182 -24.98 11.57 15.20
N GLU A 183 -25.73 11.77 16.29
CA GLU A 183 -25.29 12.58 17.43
C GLU A 183 -24.05 11.99 18.08
N ASP A 184 -24.04 10.69 18.35
CA ASP A 184 -22.91 9.98 18.97
C ASP A 184 -21.70 9.95 18.04
N ILE A 185 -21.91 9.66 16.75
CA ILE A 185 -20.84 9.67 15.72
C ILE A 185 -20.19 11.06 15.65
N CYS A 186 -20.99 12.12 15.55
CA CYS A 186 -20.48 13.48 15.44
C CYS A 186 -19.80 13.93 16.73
N HIS A 187 -20.32 13.54 17.89
CA HIS A 187 -19.71 13.82 19.18
C HIS A 187 -18.33 13.18 19.29
N GLU A 188 -18.21 11.88 19.02
CA GLU A 188 -16.95 11.16 19.10
C GLU A 188 -15.93 11.69 18.08
N ALA A 189 -16.35 12.00 16.85
CA ALA A 189 -15.49 12.63 15.85
C ALA A 189 -14.89 13.96 16.35
N VAL A 190 -15.70 14.81 16.99
CA VAL A 190 -15.23 16.08 17.57
C VAL A 190 -14.24 15.85 18.72
N VAL A 191 -14.51 14.86 19.59
CA VAL A 191 -13.63 14.45 20.69
C VAL A 191 -12.27 13.99 20.15
N MET A 192 -12.26 13.26 19.04
CA MET A 192 -11.04 12.80 18.36
C MET A 192 -10.32 13.90 17.56
N GLY A 193 -10.88 15.11 17.50
CA GLY A 193 -10.24 16.27 16.87
C GLY A 193 -10.67 16.55 15.43
N TYR A 194 -11.55 15.75 14.85
CA TYR A 194 -12.07 15.98 13.50
C TYR A 194 -12.96 17.22 13.44
N ARG A 195 -13.00 17.86 12.27
CA ARG A 195 -13.87 19.01 11.96
C ARG A 195 -14.55 18.79 10.62
N SER A 196 -15.61 19.54 10.36
CA SER A 196 -16.24 19.53 9.04
C SER A 196 -15.27 20.11 8.00
N HIS A 197 -15.14 19.42 6.86
CA HIS A 197 -14.39 19.90 5.72
C HIS A 197 -14.95 21.24 5.22
N LYS A 198 -14.07 22.19 4.87
CA LYS A 198 -14.40 23.55 4.40
C LYS A 198 -15.11 24.50 5.38
N THR A 199 -14.98 24.33 6.71
CA THR A 199 -15.25 25.46 7.61
C THR A 199 -14.08 26.43 7.62
N SER A 200 -14.14 27.49 6.80
CA SER A 200 -13.29 28.67 7.00
C SER A 200 -13.63 29.29 8.36
N PRO A 201 -12.67 29.43 9.31
CA PRO A 201 -12.87 30.35 10.41
C PRO A 201 -12.83 31.74 9.79
N PHE A 202 -14.00 32.34 9.56
CA PHE A 202 -14.04 33.77 9.28
C PHE A 202 -13.29 34.47 10.41
N SER A 203 -12.23 35.18 10.02
CA SER A 203 -11.54 36.19 10.81
C SER A 203 -12.56 37.08 11.52
N ALA A 204 -12.45 37.13 12.85
CA ALA A 204 -13.15 38.08 13.70
C ALA A 204 -12.82 39.54 13.33
#